data_AF-A0A1F3D0J9-F1
#
_entry.id   AF-A0A1F3D0J9-F1
#
_cell.length_a   1.000
_cell.length_b   1.000
_cell.length_c   1.000
_cell.angle_alpha   90.00
_cell.angle_beta   90.00
_cell.angle_gamma   90.00
#
_symmetry.space_group_name_H-M   'P 1'
#
loop_
_entity.id
_entity.type
_entity.pdbx_description
1 polymer ?
#
loop_
_entity_poly.entity_id
_entity_poly.type
_entity_poly.pdbx_seq_one_letter_code
_entity_poly.pdbx_strand_id
1 'polypeptide(L)'
;MNNRIYVVILMSFLLLSACRHKQTRTIKSDSEAEFAKEMVEFVPYEHNPLFNGTDSDTWDSHIRERGFILFEEGIYKMWYTGYKGGDSDPKSLGYATSGDGISWTRYAQNPIFSQKWTEDMFVMKYEGIYYMYAEGNNDIAHLLTSADGISWEEQGDLVILTVRGDTIQGPYGTPSVLVEDGKWYLFYEQNDEAIWLATSNNLKTWTNVQDEPILNTGPERYDSGAVASNQVIIYKGKYYMYYHGSNDAGWAIPGATSLWTSNVAMSTDLVHWVKYPKNPVVEGDHSSPIIVPVGNKYRLYTMHNEVWLYFPR
;
A
#
# COMPACT_ATOMS: atom_id res chain seq x y z
N MET A 1 -6.09 -38.92 87.45
CA MET A 1 -5.03 -38.06 88.01
C MET A 1 -4.27 -37.43 86.86
N ASN A 2 -4.18 -36.10 86.88
CA ASN A 2 -3.58 -35.25 85.86
C ASN A 2 -2.12 -35.59 85.56
N ASN A 3 -1.70 -35.46 84.30
CA ASN A 3 -0.43 -34.82 83.98
C ASN A 3 -0.47 -34.22 82.57
N ARG A 4 -0.47 -32.89 82.52
CA ARG A 4 -0.27 -32.10 81.30
C ARG A 4 1.22 -32.11 80.98
N ILE A 5 1.58 -32.55 79.79
CA ILE A 5 2.94 -32.42 79.24
C ILE A 5 2.92 -31.24 78.26
N TYR A 6 3.74 -30.24 78.55
CA TYR A 6 4.02 -29.12 77.65
C TYR A 6 5.03 -29.59 76.60
N VAL A 7 4.64 -29.58 75.33
CA VAL A 7 5.57 -29.75 74.20
C VAL A 7 5.86 -28.37 73.62
N VAL A 8 7.09 -27.91 73.82
CA VAL A 8 7.65 -26.73 73.17
C VAL A 8 8.08 -27.15 71.75
N ILE A 9 7.35 -26.68 70.74
CA ILE A 9 7.71 -26.88 69.33
C ILE A 9 8.62 -25.73 68.90
N LEU A 10 9.88 -26.07 68.62
CA LEU A 10 10.88 -25.17 68.06
C LEU A 10 10.53 -24.89 66.59
N MET A 11 10.16 -23.65 66.25
CA MET A 11 9.94 -23.22 64.87
C MET A 11 11.29 -23.03 64.16
N SER A 12 11.62 -23.94 63.25
CA SER A 12 12.74 -23.80 62.31
C SER A 12 12.32 -22.94 61.11
N PHE A 13 12.93 -21.76 60.97
CA PHE A 13 12.81 -20.91 59.78
C PHE A 13 13.57 -21.54 58.60
N LEU A 14 12.83 -22.03 57.60
CA LEU A 14 13.37 -22.42 56.29
C LEU A 14 13.30 -21.21 55.34
N LEU A 15 14.44 -20.59 55.10
CA LEU A 15 14.64 -19.57 54.07
C LEU A 15 14.58 -20.24 52.68
N LEU A 16 13.44 -20.12 51.99
CA LEU A 16 13.31 -20.47 50.58
C LEU A 16 13.96 -19.38 49.73
N SER A 17 15.17 -19.65 49.24
CA SER A 17 15.83 -18.84 48.20
C SER A 17 15.08 -19.02 46.88
N ALA A 18 14.19 -18.09 46.55
CA ALA A 18 13.56 -18.03 45.25
C ALA A 18 14.58 -17.53 44.21
N CYS A 19 15.15 -18.46 43.43
CA CYS A 19 15.87 -18.14 42.20
C CYS A 19 14.88 -17.50 41.20
N ARG A 20 14.82 -16.16 41.18
CA ARG A 20 14.23 -15.39 40.09
C ARG A 20 15.07 -15.63 38.84
N HIS A 21 14.61 -16.53 37.98
CA HIS A 21 15.06 -16.60 36.59
C HIS A 21 14.63 -15.31 35.90
N LYS A 22 15.52 -14.30 35.89
CA LYS A 22 15.40 -13.18 34.96
C LYS A 22 15.61 -13.78 33.57
N GLN A 23 14.53 -14.11 32.88
CA GLN A 23 14.54 -14.19 31.43
C GLN A 23 14.90 -12.79 30.94
N THR A 24 16.17 -12.58 30.62
CA THR A 24 16.62 -11.48 29.81
C THR A 24 15.92 -11.67 28.47
N ARG A 25 14.81 -10.96 28.26
CA ARG A 25 14.15 -10.87 26.96
C ARG A 25 15.15 -10.14 26.06
N THR A 26 15.93 -10.90 25.31
CA THR A 26 16.79 -10.36 24.26
C THR A 26 15.88 -9.62 23.32
N ILE A 27 15.95 -8.30 23.34
CA ILE A 27 15.43 -7.45 22.27
C ILE A 27 16.24 -7.90 21.05
N LYS A 28 15.62 -8.68 20.15
CA LYS A 28 16.18 -8.87 18.82
C LYS A 28 16.33 -7.46 18.26
N SER A 29 17.55 -7.08 17.91
CA SER A 29 17.78 -5.89 17.11
C SER A 29 16.89 -5.95 15.88
N ASP A 30 16.42 -4.79 15.41
CA ASP A 30 15.67 -4.60 14.16
C ASP A 30 16.44 -5.07 12.89
N SER A 31 17.56 -5.77 13.05
CA SER A 31 18.55 -6.02 12.00
C SER A 31 18.42 -7.35 11.26
N GLU A 32 17.41 -8.19 11.53
CA GLU A 32 17.17 -9.41 10.72
C GLU A 32 15.67 -9.74 10.61
N ALA A 33 14.86 -8.75 10.26
CA ALA A 33 13.53 -9.05 9.75
C ALA A 33 13.71 -9.88 8.45
N GLU A 34 13.39 -11.18 8.49
CA GLU A 34 13.57 -12.05 7.31
C GLU A 34 12.42 -11.80 6.32
N PHE A 35 12.75 -11.15 5.20
CA PHE A 35 11.86 -10.94 4.07
C PHE A 35 11.83 -12.20 3.21
N ALA A 36 10.63 -12.63 2.79
CA ALA A 36 10.49 -13.71 1.83
C ALA A 36 11.00 -13.27 0.46
N LYS A 37 11.89 -14.06 -0.16
CA LYS A 37 12.48 -13.74 -1.47
C LYS A 37 11.42 -13.53 -2.54
N GLU A 38 10.35 -14.31 -2.48
CA GLU A 38 9.20 -14.24 -3.39
C GLU A 38 8.52 -12.86 -3.38
N MET A 39 8.73 -12.07 -2.32
CA MET A 39 8.14 -10.74 -2.11
C MET A 39 9.14 -9.58 -2.31
N VAL A 40 10.43 -9.86 -2.53
CA VAL A 40 11.46 -8.78 -2.61
C VAL A 40 12.52 -8.98 -3.69
N GLU A 41 12.62 -10.15 -4.31
CA GLU A 41 13.57 -10.42 -5.39
C GLU A 41 12.82 -10.61 -6.71
N PHE A 42 12.99 -9.68 -7.64
CA PHE A 42 12.29 -9.69 -8.92
C PHE A 42 13.26 -9.62 -10.11
N VAL A 43 12.84 -10.12 -11.26
CA VAL A 43 13.55 -10.04 -12.55
C VAL A 43 12.63 -9.39 -13.58
N PRO A 44 13.08 -8.36 -14.31
CA PRO A 44 12.27 -7.75 -15.35
C PRO A 44 11.96 -8.74 -16.46
N TYR A 45 10.74 -8.65 -16.98
CA TYR A 45 10.40 -9.34 -18.22
C TYR A 45 11.17 -8.72 -19.40
N GLU A 46 11.73 -9.58 -20.25
CA GLU A 46 12.64 -9.18 -21.32
C GLU A 46 11.99 -8.32 -22.42
N HIS A 47 10.65 -8.31 -22.49
CA HIS A 47 9.88 -7.54 -23.47
C HIS A 47 9.10 -6.37 -22.85
N ASN A 48 9.55 -5.84 -21.72
CA ASN A 48 9.03 -4.56 -21.21
C ASN A 48 9.36 -3.39 -22.17
N PRO A 49 8.57 -2.29 -22.16
CA PRO A 49 7.30 -2.11 -21.45
C PRO A 49 6.13 -2.87 -22.09
N LEU A 50 5.06 -3.11 -21.32
CA LEU A 50 3.87 -3.85 -21.76
C LEU A 50 2.72 -2.95 -22.24
N PHE A 51 2.65 -1.73 -21.72
CA PHE A 51 1.56 -0.78 -21.98
C PHE A 51 2.04 0.64 -21.68
N ASN A 52 1.64 1.60 -22.49
CA ASN A 52 1.97 3.02 -22.35
C ASN A 52 0.82 3.87 -22.90
N GLY A 53 0.94 5.21 -22.86
CA GLY A 53 0.02 6.12 -23.52
C GLY A 53 -0.13 5.85 -25.03
N THR A 54 -1.14 6.42 -25.67
CA THR A 54 -1.35 6.17 -27.11
C THR A 54 -0.37 6.92 -28.01
N ASP A 55 0.36 7.90 -27.47
CA ASP A 55 1.21 8.83 -28.22
C ASP A 55 0.48 9.51 -29.40
N SER A 56 -0.85 9.66 -29.27
CA SER A 56 -1.74 10.24 -30.27
C SER A 56 -2.74 11.20 -29.63
N ASP A 57 -3.54 11.92 -30.42
CA ASP A 57 -4.56 12.84 -29.87
C ASP A 57 -5.79 12.09 -29.33
N THR A 58 -5.58 11.30 -28.28
CA THR A 58 -6.63 10.68 -27.45
C THR A 58 -6.60 11.26 -26.04
N TRP A 59 -7.62 10.93 -25.26
CA TRP A 59 -7.70 11.33 -23.85
C TRP A 59 -6.58 10.72 -23.00
N ASP A 60 -6.05 9.55 -23.40
CA ASP A 60 -4.94 8.81 -22.79
C ASP A 60 -3.68 8.85 -23.68
N SER A 61 -3.38 10.01 -24.27
CA SER A 61 -2.12 10.21 -25.01
C SER A 61 -0.91 9.86 -24.15
N HIS A 62 -1.01 10.14 -22.85
CA HIS A 62 -0.13 9.70 -21.79
C HIS A 62 -0.93 8.91 -20.75
N ILE A 63 -0.25 8.04 -20.02
CA ILE A 63 -0.77 7.45 -18.78
C ILE A 63 0.04 7.95 -17.59
N ARG A 64 -0.56 7.87 -16.41
CA ARG A 64 0.03 8.35 -15.16
C ARG A 64 0.05 7.27 -14.09
N GLU A 65 0.95 7.42 -13.14
CA GLU A 65 0.90 6.74 -11.86
C GLU A 65 -0.42 7.00 -11.12
N ARG A 66 -0.77 6.17 -10.14
CA ARG A 66 -0.66 4.71 -10.09
C ARG A 66 -1.99 4.09 -10.51
N GLY A 67 -2.01 3.32 -11.61
CA GLY A 67 -3.17 2.45 -11.89
C GLY A 67 -3.17 1.18 -11.04
N PHE A 68 -4.13 0.27 -11.28
CA PHE A 68 -4.25 -0.97 -10.52
C PHE A 68 -4.55 -2.19 -11.39
N ILE A 69 -4.01 -3.35 -11.01
CA ILE A 69 -4.24 -4.61 -11.72
C ILE A 69 -4.82 -5.65 -10.76
N LEU A 70 -5.92 -6.29 -11.18
CA LEU A 70 -6.48 -7.47 -10.54
C LEU A 70 -6.46 -8.66 -11.51
N PHE A 71 -6.27 -9.86 -10.97
CA PHE A 71 -6.47 -11.11 -11.71
C PHE A 71 -7.67 -11.85 -11.14
N GLU A 72 -8.70 -12.03 -11.97
CA GLU A 72 -9.95 -12.68 -11.57
C GLU A 72 -10.54 -13.45 -12.74
N GLU A 73 -11.08 -14.65 -12.48
CA GLU A 73 -11.77 -15.47 -13.49
C GLU A 73 -10.91 -15.74 -14.75
N GLY A 74 -9.58 -15.82 -14.57
CA GLY A 74 -8.63 -16.09 -15.66
C GLY A 74 -8.26 -14.87 -16.50
N ILE A 75 -8.71 -13.67 -16.12
CA ILE A 75 -8.46 -12.42 -16.84
C ILE A 75 -7.74 -11.42 -15.94
N TYR A 76 -6.73 -10.76 -16.50
CA TYR A 76 -6.13 -9.57 -15.91
C TYR A 76 -6.97 -8.36 -16.28
N LYS A 77 -7.35 -7.59 -15.27
CA LYS A 77 -8.14 -6.36 -15.34
C LYS A 77 -7.26 -5.21 -14.89
N MET A 78 -7.06 -4.22 -15.74
CA MET A 78 -6.24 -3.04 -15.44
C MET A 78 -7.10 -1.79 -15.48
N TRP A 79 -7.05 -1.03 -14.39
CA TRP A 79 -7.52 0.34 -14.31
C TRP A 79 -6.30 1.25 -14.39
N TYR A 80 -6.36 2.28 -15.24
CA TYR A 80 -5.22 3.17 -15.47
C TYR A 80 -5.71 4.61 -15.61
N THR A 81 -4.87 5.57 -15.24
CA THR A 81 -5.14 6.99 -15.48
C THR A 81 -4.58 7.40 -16.82
N GLY A 82 -5.40 8.05 -17.63
CA GLY A 82 -4.99 8.66 -18.89
C GLY A 82 -5.23 10.16 -18.91
N TYR A 83 -4.36 10.88 -19.61
CA TYR A 83 -4.42 12.34 -19.77
C TYR A 83 -3.71 12.80 -21.05
N LYS A 84 -3.89 14.08 -21.40
CA LYS A 84 -3.35 14.65 -22.65
C LYS A 84 -1.91 15.19 -22.56
N GLY A 85 -1.31 15.21 -21.36
CA GLY A 85 0.09 15.58 -21.14
C GLY A 85 0.29 16.86 -20.31
N GLY A 86 -0.73 17.69 -20.11
CA GLY A 86 -0.67 18.90 -19.29
C GLY A 86 -0.99 18.67 -17.82
N ASP A 87 -0.34 19.41 -16.92
CA ASP A 87 -0.58 19.31 -15.47
C ASP A 87 -2.04 19.58 -15.10
N SER A 88 -2.69 20.54 -15.77
CA SER A 88 -4.11 20.85 -15.57
C SER A 88 -5.08 19.94 -16.30
N ASP A 89 -4.60 18.98 -17.09
CA ASP A 89 -5.47 18.09 -17.85
C ASP A 89 -6.22 17.15 -16.91
N PRO A 90 -7.54 16.96 -17.10
CA PRO A 90 -8.32 16.01 -16.31
C PRO A 90 -7.70 14.62 -16.35
N LYS A 91 -7.51 14.03 -15.18
CA LYS A 91 -7.11 12.63 -15.02
C LYS A 91 -8.35 11.76 -15.06
N SER A 92 -8.48 10.99 -16.13
CA SER A 92 -9.63 10.12 -16.37
C SER A 92 -9.27 8.65 -16.20
N LEU A 93 -10.25 7.83 -15.85
CA LEU A 93 -10.09 6.41 -15.63
C LEU A 93 -10.30 5.63 -16.93
N GLY A 94 -9.28 4.87 -17.33
CA GLY A 94 -9.33 3.87 -18.39
C GLY A 94 -9.41 2.45 -17.86
N TYR A 95 -9.79 1.54 -18.76
CA TYR A 95 -9.81 0.11 -18.51
C TYR A 95 -9.12 -0.66 -19.63
N ALA A 96 -8.38 -1.70 -19.28
CA ALA A 96 -7.77 -2.62 -20.23
C ALA A 96 -7.81 -4.04 -19.67
N THR A 97 -7.82 -5.03 -20.55
CA THR A 97 -7.79 -6.45 -20.16
C THR A 97 -6.66 -7.20 -20.85
N SER A 98 -6.23 -8.29 -20.23
CA SER A 98 -5.27 -9.21 -20.79
C SER A 98 -5.60 -10.65 -20.37
N GLY A 99 -5.42 -11.61 -21.27
CA GLY A 99 -5.55 -13.04 -20.96
C GLY A 99 -4.26 -13.67 -20.42
N ASP A 100 -3.11 -13.07 -20.71
CA ASP A 100 -1.78 -13.58 -20.36
C ASP A 100 -1.03 -12.66 -19.38
N GLY A 101 -1.54 -11.45 -19.13
CA GLY A 101 -0.94 -10.39 -18.31
C GLY A 101 0.25 -9.71 -18.96
N ILE A 102 0.43 -9.88 -20.28
CA ILE A 102 1.52 -9.36 -21.10
C ILE A 102 0.95 -8.52 -22.25
N SER A 103 0.00 -9.10 -22.99
CA SER A 103 -0.65 -8.46 -24.13
C SER A 103 -1.94 -7.78 -23.66
N TRP A 104 -1.96 -6.45 -23.65
CA TRP A 104 -3.07 -5.66 -23.12
C TRP A 104 -3.95 -5.08 -24.22
N THR A 105 -5.26 -5.20 -24.05
CA THR A 105 -6.26 -4.61 -24.94
C THR A 105 -7.06 -3.56 -24.19
N ARG A 106 -6.98 -2.30 -24.63
CA ARG A 106 -7.82 -1.20 -24.13
C ARG A 106 -9.30 -1.51 -24.36
N TYR A 107 -10.15 -1.13 -23.41
CA TYR A 107 -11.59 -1.20 -23.58
C TYR A 107 -12.08 -0.20 -24.62
N ALA A 108 -12.93 -0.66 -25.54
CA ALA A 108 -13.33 0.13 -26.70
C ALA A 108 -14.14 1.39 -26.37
N GLN A 109 -14.76 1.44 -25.18
CA GLN A 109 -15.56 2.58 -24.73
C GLN A 109 -14.84 3.44 -23.68
N ASN A 110 -13.51 3.34 -23.59
CA ASN A 110 -12.72 4.22 -22.74
C ASN A 110 -12.92 5.71 -23.11
N PRO A 111 -12.76 6.64 -22.15
CA PRO A 111 -12.56 6.39 -20.71
C PRO A 111 -13.85 5.86 -20.06
N ILE A 112 -13.70 5.02 -19.03
CA ILE A 112 -14.83 4.41 -18.30
C ILE A 112 -15.34 5.30 -17.16
N PHE A 113 -14.56 6.29 -16.73
CA PHE A 113 -15.00 7.34 -15.80
C PHE A 113 -14.19 8.63 -16.04
N SER A 114 -14.88 9.75 -16.21
CA SER A 114 -14.26 11.06 -16.51
C SER A 114 -15.00 12.24 -15.85
N GLN A 115 -15.90 11.96 -14.90
CA GLN A 115 -16.75 12.97 -14.26
C GLN A 115 -16.02 13.73 -13.15
N LYS A 116 -14.94 13.15 -12.63
CA LYS A 116 -14.09 13.70 -11.58
C LYS A 116 -12.64 13.26 -11.84
N TRP A 117 -11.69 14.05 -11.37
CA TRP A 117 -10.28 13.69 -11.36
C TRP A 117 -10.09 12.35 -10.65
N THR A 118 -9.38 11.41 -11.27
CA THR A 118 -9.15 10.07 -10.73
C THR A 118 -7.75 9.60 -11.12
N GLU A 119 -6.86 9.52 -10.14
CA GLU A 119 -5.51 8.97 -10.24
C GLU A 119 -5.10 8.19 -8.99
N ASP A 120 -3.88 7.64 -8.97
CA ASP A 120 -3.32 6.91 -7.82
C ASP A 120 -4.28 5.93 -7.12
N MET A 121 -4.89 5.09 -7.94
CA MET A 121 -6.04 4.28 -7.56
C MET A 121 -5.63 2.94 -6.94
N PHE A 122 -6.39 2.52 -5.93
CA PHE A 122 -6.42 1.17 -5.40
C PHE A 122 -7.78 0.54 -5.66
N VAL A 123 -7.78 -0.69 -6.20
CA VAL A 123 -9.01 -1.42 -6.51
C VAL A 123 -9.04 -2.74 -5.76
N MET A 124 -10.16 -3.03 -5.11
CA MET A 124 -10.41 -4.33 -4.49
C MET A 124 -11.83 -4.79 -4.77
N LYS A 125 -12.05 -6.11 -4.68
CA LYS A 125 -13.40 -6.69 -4.67
C LYS A 125 -13.69 -7.26 -3.30
N TYR A 126 -14.81 -6.87 -2.71
CA TYR A 126 -15.27 -7.33 -1.41
C TYR A 126 -16.77 -7.60 -1.46
N GLU A 127 -17.19 -8.79 -1.04
CA GLU A 127 -18.60 -9.24 -1.05
C GLU A 127 -19.32 -9.02 -2.41
N GLY A 128 -18.59 -9.21 -3.51
CA GLY A 128 -19.12 -9.10 -4.88
C GLY A 128 -19.13 -7.69 -5.48
N ILE A 129 -18.72 -6.68 -4.72
CA ILE A 129 -18.66 -5.28 -5.17
C ILE A 129 -17.19 -4.86 -5.33
N TYR A 130 -16.88 -4.14 -6.40
CA TYR A 130 -15.60 -3.45 -6.52
C TYR A 130 -15.64 -2.12 -5.79
N TYR A 131 -14.57 -1.85 -5.04
CA TYR A 131 -14.29 -0.58 -4.40
C TYR A 131 -13.03 -0.02 -5.02
N MET A 132 -13.08 1.25 -5.41
CA MET A 132 -11.93 2.02 -5.85
C MET A 132 -11.74 3.20 -4.91
N TYR A 133 -10.56 3.29 -4.32
CA TYR A 133 -10.11 4.49 -3.65
C TYR A 133 -9.07 5.13 -4.56
N ALA A 134 -9.24 6.40 -4.90
CA ALA A 134 -8.38 7.10 -5.84
C ALA A 134 -8.14 8.52 -5.35
N GLU A 135 -7.06 9.16 -5.81
CA GLU A 135 -6.84 10.58 -5.66
C GLU A 135 -7.80 11.38 -6.54
N GLY A 136 -8.37 12.43 -5.94
CA GLY A 136 -9.27 13.38 -6.58
C GLY A 136 -8.66 14.77 -6.70
N ASN A 137 -9.52 15.77 -6.88
CA ASN A 137 -9.08 17.16 -6.98
C ASN A 137 -8.38 17.62 -5.69
N ASN A 138 -7.26 18.34 -5.84
CA ASN A 138 -6.43 18.83 -4.73
C ASN A 138 -5.91 17.70 -3.83
N ASP A 139 -5.70 16.51 -4.40
CA ASP A 139 -5.13 15.38 -3.69
C ASP A 139 -5.95 14.96 -2.46
N ILE A 140 -7.27 14.98 -2.65
CA ILE A 140 -8.26 14.48 -1.71
C ILE A 140 -8.79 13.16 -2.25
N ALA A 141 -8.50 12.08 -1.54
CA ALA A 141 -8.99 10.77 -1.92
C ALA A 141 -10.52 10.71 -1.96
N HIS A 142 -11.06 9.93 -2.89
CA HIS A 142 -12.50 9.67 -3.02
C HIS A 142 -12.80 8.19 -3.25
N LEU A 143 -14.05 7.79 -2.99
CA LEU A 143 -14.52 6.42 -3.14
C LEU A 143 -15.41 6.29 -4.38
N LEU A 144 -15.18 5.24 -5.17
CA LEU A 144 -16.10 4.76 -6.19
C LEU A 144 -16.47 3.29 -5.93
N THR A 145 -17.68 2.91 -6.34
CA THR A 145 -18.15 1.53 -6.30
C THR A 145 -18.61 1.05 -7.66
N SER A 146 -18.43 -0.24 -7.95
CA SER A 146 -18.90 -0.85 -9.19
C SER A 146 -19.31 -2.31 -9.00
N ALA A 147 -20.32 -2.77 -9.73
CA ALA A 147 -20.71 -4.17 -9.76
C ALA A 147 -19.90 -5.00 -10.78
N ASP A 148 -19.38 -4.36 -11.83
CA ASP A 148 -18.73 -5.02 -12.98
C ASP A 148 -17.27 -4.58 -13.18
N GLY A 149 -16.81 -3.56 -12.45
CA GLY A 149 -15.48 -2.98 -12.59
C GLY A 149 -15.33 -2.03 -13.78
N ILE A 150 -16.41 -1.73 -14.50
CA ILE A 150 -16.44 -0.86 -15.69
C ILE A 150 -17.35 0.34 -15.44
N SER A 151 -18.55 0.10 -14.91
CA SER A 151 -19.55 1.12 -14.59
C SER A 151 -19.36 1.58 -13.15
N TRP A 152 -18.76 2.75 -12.94
CA TRP A 152 -18.43 3.26 -11.61
C TRP A 152 -19.41 4.32 -11.10
N GLU A 153 -19.77 4.23 -9.83
CA GLU A 153 -20.60 5.18 -9.10
C GLU A 153 -19.77 5.93 -8.06
N GLU A 154 -19.70 7.26 -8.18
CA GLU A 154 -19.03 8.16 -7.23
C GLU A 154 -19.75 8.18 -5.87
N GLN A 155 -19.01 7.93 -4.79
CA GLN A 155 -19.54 7.90 -3.42
C GLN A 155 -19.14 9.14 -2.59
N GLY A 156 -18.28 10.00 -3.13
CA GLY A 156 -17.80 11.25 -2.53
C GLY A 156 -16.39 11.15 -1.96
N ASP A 157 -15.90 12.30 -1.50
CA ASP A 157 -14.58 12.46 -0.87
C ASP A 157 -14.49 11.72 0.46
N LEU A 158 -13.30 11.20 0.76
CA LEU A 158 -12.99 10.66 2.07
C LEU A 158 -12.89 11.78 3.11
N VAL A 159 -13.12 11.42 4.37
CA VAL A 159 -12.88 12.28 5.52
C VAL A 159 -11.95 11.55 6.47
N ILE A 160 -10.79 12.13 6.74
CA ILE A 160 -9.82 11.56 7.68
C ILE A 160 -9.89 12.31 9.02
N LEU A 161 -9.92 11.55 10.11
CA LEU A 161 -10.01 12.05 11.47
C LEU A 161 -8.78 11.62 12.29
N THR A 162 -8.34 12.49 13.19
CA THR A 162 -7.40 12.12 14.26
C THR A 162 -8.00 11.06 15.17
N VAL A 163 -7.18 10.45 16.03
CA VAL A 163 -7.64 9.49 17.06
C VAL A 163 -8.74 10.10 17.95
N ARG A 164 -8.74 11.42 18.16
CA ARG A 164 -9.74 12.12 18.98
C ARG A 164 -11.01 12.51 18.21
N GLY A 165 -11.05 12.30 16.90
CA GLY A 165 -12.18 12.63 16.04
C GLY A 165 -12.12 14.03 15.43
N ASP A 166 -10.99 14.72 15.50
CA ASP A 166 -10.79 16.02 14.84
C ASP A 166 -10.53 15.81 13.35
N THR A 167 -11.14 16.61 12.47
CA THR A 167 -10.90 16.51 11.01
C THR A 167 -9.46 16.89 10.65
N ILE A 168 -8.78 16.03 9.89
CA ILE A 168 -7.49 16.33 9.28
C ILE A 168 -7.74 17.08 7.97
N GLN A 169 -7.08 18.21 7.78
CA GLN A 169 -7.12 18.94 6.51
C GLN A 169 -6.18 18.25 5.51
N GLY A 170 -6.60 18.19 4.25
CA GLY A 170 -5.80 17.60 3.19
C GLY A 170 -4.55 18.42 2.84
N PRO A 171 -3.72 17.89 1.93
CA PRO A 171 -3.97 16.69 1.13
C PRO A 171 -3.85 15.36 1.92
N TYR A 172 -4.47 14.31 1.39
CA TYR A 172 -4.32 12.92 1.83
C TYR A 172 -4.63 11.95 0.68
N GLY A 173 -3.61 11.72 -0.14
CA GLY A 173 -3.64 10.96 -1.36
C GLY A 173 -3.17 9.52 -1.22
N THR A 174 -2.91 8.97 -2.40
CA THR A 174 -2.51 7.60 -2.73
C THR A 174 -3.12 6.56 -1.79
N PRO A 175 -4.46 6.46 -1.74
CA PRO A 175 -5.12 5.56 -0.80
C PRO A 175 -4.89 4.10 -1.21
N SER A 176 -4.62 3.24 -0.23
CA SER A 176 -4.70 1.78 -0.39
C SER A 176 -5.37 1.13 0.81
N VAL A 177 -6.08 0.03 0.56
CA VAL A 177 -6.96 -0.57 1.58
C VAL A 177 -6.62 -2.04 1.83
N LEU A 178 -6.69 -2.44 3.10
CA LEU A 178 -6.64 -3.83 3.54
C LEU A 178 -7.90 -4.15 4.33
N VAL A 179 -8.48 -5.34 4.09
CA VAL A 179 -9.59 -5.86 4.89
C VAL A 179 -9.14 -7.15 5.57
N GLU A 180 -9.24 -7.19 6.89
CA GLU A 180 -8.87 -8.35 7.71
C GLU A 180 -9.86 -8.51 8.85
N ASP A 181 -10.39 -9.72 9.02
CA ASP A 181 -11.40 -10.05 10.04
C ASP A 181 -12.60 -9.08 10.08
N GLY A 182 -13.04 -8.64 8.88
CA GLY A 182 -14.17 -7.69 8.71
C GLY A 182 -13.82 -6.24 9.05
N LYS A 183 -12.58 -5.95 9.44
CA LYS A 183 -12.11 -4.60 9.72
C LYS A 183 -11.40 -4.02 8.49
N TRP A 184 -11.73 -2.76 8.19
CA TRP A 184 -11.17 -2.02 7.08
C TRP A 184 -10.05 -1.11 7.55
N TYR A 185 -8.93 -1.16 6.85
CA TYR A 185 -7.74 -0.35 7.08
C TYR A 185 -7.43 0.47 5.84
N LEU A 186 -7.20 1.77 6.01
CA LEU A 186 -6.73 2.68 4.97
C LEU A 186 -5.29 3.06 5.28
N PHE A 187 -4.43 2.91 4.29
CA PHE A 187 -3.12 3.50 4.23
C PHE A 187 -3.22 4.72 3.32
N TYR A 188 -2.78 5.87 3.82
CA TYR A 188 -2.82 7.14 3.10
C TYR A 188 -1.55 7.91 3.40
N GLU A 189 -1.11 8.76 2.48
CA GLU A 189 0.00 9.69 2.70
C GLU A 189 -0.54 11.09 3.02
N GLN A 190 0.31 11.98 3.52
CA GLN A 190 -0.01 13.41 3.56
C GLN A 190 1.20 14.24 3.08
N ASN A 191 1.04 14.94 1.96
CA ASN A 191 2.07 15.73 1.26
C ASN A 191 3.31 14.91 0.84
N ASP A 192 3.14 13.62 0.64
CA ASP A 192 4.12 12.55 0.45
C ASP A 192 5.18 12.43 1.55
N GLU A 193 4.97 13.05 2.71
CA GLU A 193 6.00 13.14 3.74
C GLU A 193 6.13 11.84 4.56
N ALA A 194 5.02 11.13 4.71
CA ALA A 194 4.92 9.88 5.45
C ALA A 194 3.60 9.15 5.14
N ILE A 195 3.46 7.95 5.69
CA ILE A 195 2.27 7.10 5.53
C ILE A 195 1.62 6.90 6.90
N TRP A 196 0.30 7.05 6.97
CA TRP A 196 -0.54 6.84 8.14
C TRP A 196 -1.47 5.64 7.97
N LEU A 197 -2.03 5.17 9.09
CA LEU A 197 -2.99 4.08 9.14
C LEU A 197 -4.29 4.55 9.79
N ALA A 198 -5.41 4.35 9.10
CA ALA A 198 -6.73 4.66 9.61
C ALA A 198 -7.69 3.47 9.46
N THR A 199 -8.83 3.53 10.16
CA THR A 199 -9.87 2.49 10.12
C THR A 199 -11.25 3.11 9.91
N SER A 200 -12.18 2.35 9.34
CA SER A 200 -13.53 2.85 9.07
C SER A 200 -14.61 1.82 9.36
N ASN A 201 -15.79 2.33 9.71
CA ASN A 201 -17.04 1.56 9.82
C ASN A 201 -18.03 1.88 8.69
N ASN A 202 -17.73 2.87 7.83
CA ASN A 202 -18.64 3.34 6.77
C ASN A 202 -17.93 3.56 5.42
N LEU A 203 -16.64 3.23 5.34
CA LEU A 203 -15.78 3.26 4.14
C LEU A 203 -15.48 4.66 3.58
N LYS A 204 -16.04 5.72 4.17
CA LYS A 204 -15.86 7.11 3.72
C LYS A 204 -15.20 7.98 4.78
N THR A 205 -15.53 7.76 6.04
CA THR A 205 -14.92 8.43 7.19
C THR A 205 -13.94 7.48 7.84
N TRP A 206 -12.69 7.86 7.90
CA TRP A 206 -11.59 7.07 8.42
C TRP A 206 -11.02 7.74 9.67
N THR A 207 -10.77 6.98 10.71
CA THR A 207 -10.17 7.46 11.96
C THR A 207 -8.80 6.83 12.13
N ASN A 208 -7.80 7.67 12.36
CA ASN A 208 -6.43 7.23 12.60
C ASN A 208 -6.36 6.18 13.72
N VAL A 209 -5.56 5.14 13.48
CA VAL A 209 -5.17 4.17 14.51
C VAL A 209 -4.23 4.84 15.51
N GLN A 210 -3.34 5.69 15.01
CA GLN A 210 -2.48 6.60 15.75
C GLN A 210 -2.22 7.84 14.89
N ASP A 211 -1.97 8.99 15.52
CA ASP A 211 -1.72 10.25 14.79
C ASP A 211 -0.25 10.39 14.32
N GLU A 212 0.64 9.53 14.80
CA GLU A 212 2.02 9.43 14.31
C GLU A 212 2.09 8.51 13.08
N PRO A 213 2.93 8.83 12.07
CA PRO A 213 3.05 8.01 10.88
C PRO A 213 3.57 6.60 11.19
N ILE A 214 3.14 5.63 10.37
CA ILE A 214 3.58 4.23 10.42
C ILE A 214 4.81 3.97 9.55
N LEU A 215 5.09 4.85 8.58
CA LEU A 215 6.29 4.82 7.75
C LEU A 215 6.69 6.26 7.37
N ASN A 216 7.95 6.64 7.64
CA ASN A 216 8.50 7.94 7.24
C ASN A 216 9.36 7.83 5.98
N THR A 217 9.65 8.96 5.33
CA THR A 217 10.74 9.09 4.34
C THR A 217 12.11 8.72 4.93
N GLY A 218 13.02 8.25 4.09
CA GLY A 218 14.41 7.95 4.45
C GLY A 218 14.59 6.88 5.54
N PRO A 219 15.79 6.77 6.14
CA PRO A 219 16.95 7.64 5.97
C PRO A 219 17.73 7.41 4.66
N GLU A 220 17.47 6.32 3.95
CA GLU A 220 18.14 6.02 2.69
C GLU A 220 17.67 6.92 1.55
N ARG A 221 18.55 7.12 0.57
CA ARG A 221 18.32 8.07 -0.53
C ARG A 221 17.13 7.72 -1.41
N TYR A 222 16.72 6.46 -1.51
CA TYR A 222 15.72 6.05 -2.50
C TYR A 222 14.30 6.59 -2.20
N ASP A 223 14.01 6.90 -0.95
CA ASP A 223 12.72 7.43 -0.50
C ASP A 223 12.89 8.59 0.50
N SER A 224 14.01 9.33 0.41
CA SER A 224 14.32 10.43 1.33
C SER A 224 13.50 11.70 1.10
N GLY A 225 12.79 11.79 -0.03
CA GLY A 225 12.03 12.96 -0.44
C GLY A 225 10.52 12.79 -0.39
N ALA A 226 10.01 11.61 -0.77
CA ALA A 226 8.58 11.30 -0.82
C ALA A 226 8.31 9.82 -0.56
N VAL A 227 7.15 9.47 0.00
CA VAL A 227 6.65 8.09 0.15
C VAL A 227 5.13 8.02 0.01
N ALA A 228 4.64 6.98 -0.67
CA ALA A 228 3.21 6.70 -0.74
C ALA A 228 2.89 5.20 -0.90
N SER A 229 1.82 4.73 -0.23
CA SER A 229 1.47 3.30 -0.14
C SER A 229 0.64 2.84 -1.35
N ASN A 230 1.16 1.88 -2.11
CA ASN A 230 0.46 1.36 -3.29
C ASN A 230 -0.48 0.21 -2.93
N GLN A 231 0.02 -0.73 -2.13
CA GLN A 231 -0.67 -1.97 -1.83
C GLN A 231 -0.08 -2.61 -0.58
N VAL A 232 -0.94 -3.13 0.29
CA VAL A 232 -0.53 -4.04 1.36
C VAL A 232 -1.07 -5.43 1.06
N ILE A 233 -0.19 -6.45 1.07
CA ILE A 233 -0.56 -7.86 0.93
C ILE A 233 -0.14 -8.66 2.15
N ILE A 234 -0.85 -9.76 2.41
CA ILE A 234 -0.51 -10.70 3.46
C ILE A 234 0.20 -11.91 2.84
N TYR A 235 1.41 -12.21 3.32
CA TYR A 235 2.16 -13.38 2.91
C TYR A 235 2.76 -14.11 4.12
N LYS A 236 2.37 -15.39 4.28
CA LYS A 236 2.80 -16.26 5.39
C LYS A 236 2.67 -15.59 6.78
N GLY A 237 1.55 -14.89 7.01
CA GLY A 237 1.23 -14.24 8.29
C GLY A 237 2.00 -12.94 8.57
N LYS A 238 2.61 -12.34 7.54
CA LYS A 238 3.23 -11.00 7.63
C LYS A 238 2.62 -10.09 6.57
N TYR A 239 2.61 -8.79 6.86
CA TYR A 239 2.17 -7.76 5.94
C TYR A 239 3.36 -7.23 5.15
N TYR A 240 3.19 -7.09 3.84
CA TYR A 240 4.16 -6.47 2.94
C TYR A 240 3.49 -5.26 2.29
N MET A 241 4.01 -4.08 2.56
CA MET A 241 3.61 -2.82 1.92
C MET A 241 4.53 -2.59 0.73
N TYR A 242 3.96 -2.64 -0.46
CA TYR A 242 4.59 -2.13 -1.67
C TYR A 242 4.27 -0.65 -1.73
N TYR A 243 5.31 0.17 -1.78
CA TYR A 243 5.19 1.61 -1.75
C TYR A 243 6.14 2.19 -2.80
N HIS A 244 5.82 3.38 -3.28
CA HIS A 244 6.76 4.13 -4.09
C HIS A 244 7.38 5.26 -3.27
N GLY A 245 8.56 5.69 -3.67
CA GLY A 245 9.21 6.83 -3.03
C GLY A 245 10.12 7.60 -3.97
N SER A 246 10.39 8.84 -3.61
CA SER A 246 11.29 9.73 -4.34
C SER A 246 12.52 10.05 -3.51
N ASN A 247 13.65 10.28 -4.19
CA ASN A 247 14.84 10.83 -3.55
C ASN A 247 14.80 12.36 -3.38
N ASP A 248 13.78 13.02 -3.94
CA ASP A 248 13.70 14.46 -4.10
C ASP A 248 12.47 15.04 -3.40
N ALA A 249 12.69 15.84 -2.36
CA ALA A 249 11.62 16.54 -1.64
C ALA A 249 11.06 17.74 -2.44
N GLY A 250 11.75 18.16 -3.50
CA GLY A 250 11.31 19.21 -4.42
C GLY A 250 10.59 18.68 -5.65
N TRP A 251 10.12 17.43 -5.64
CA TRP A 251 9.57 16.77 -6.84
C TRP A 251 8.41 17.54 -7.48
N ALA A 252 7.59 18.22 -6.67
CA ALA A 252 6.45 19.01 -7.15
C ALA A 252 6.86 20.37 -7.76
N ILE A 253 8.14 20.73 -7.74
CA ILE A 253 8.65 21.98 -8.33
C ILE A 253 8.76 21.79 -9.85
N PRO A 254 8.19 22.69 -10.67
CA PRO A 254 8.28 22.58 -12.13
C PRO A 254 9.72 22.45 -12.64
N GLY A 255 9.98 21.40 -13.41
CA GLY A 255 11.30 21.09 -13.96
C GLY A 255 12.20 20.24 -13.05
N ALA A 256 11.70 19.78 -11.90
CA ALA A 256 12.38 18.75 -11.11
C ALA A 256 12.61 17.48 -11.95
N THR A 257 13.73 16.81 -11.69
CA THR A 257 14.08 15.52 -12.30
C THR A 257 14.26 14.51 -11.18
N SER A 258 13.12 14.09 -10.63
CA SER A 258 13.05 13.22 -9.47
C SER A 258 13.09 11.76 -9.92
N LEU A 259 13.79 10.92 -9.15
CA LEU A 259 13.79 9.48 -9.36
C LEU A 259 12.71 8.86 -8.49
N TRP A 260 11.74 8.17 -9.10
CA TRP A 260 10.72 7.42 -8.37
C TRP A 260 11.06 5.93 -8.33
N THR A 261 11.02 5.37 -7.13
CA THR A 261 11.52 4.01 -6.85
C THR A 261 10.39 3.09 -6.39
N SER A 262 10.51 1.79 -6.69
CA SER A 262 9.64 0.74 -6.15
C SER A 262 10.25 0.12 -4.92
N ASN A 263 9.55 0.14 -3.79
CA ASN A 263 10.07 -0.27 -2.50
C ASN A 263 9.11 -1.22 -1.77
N VAL A 264 9.67 -1.95 -0.80
CA VAL A 264 8.91 -2.84 0.09
C VAL A 264 9.24 -2.57 1.55
N ALA A 265 8.22 -2.55 2.41
CA ALA A 265 8.34 -2.60 3.86
C ALA A 265 7.52 -3.78 4.40
N MET A 266 7.90 -4.31 5.56
CA MET A 266 7.23 -5.44 6.19
C MET A 266 6.80 -5.11 7.63
N SER A 267 5.62 -5.59 8.01
CA SER A 267 5.09 -5.48 9.37
C SER A 267 4.49 -6.80 9.85
N THR A 268 4.35 -6.94 11.16
CA THR A 268 3.58 -8.02 11.81
C THR A 268 2.35 -7.52 12.55
N ASP A 269 2.10 -6.22 12.58
CA ASP A 269 1.02 -5.61 13.37
C ASP A 269 0.36 -4.38 12.72
N LEU A 270 0.70 -4.08 11.45
CA LEU A 270 0.27 -2.93 10.65
C LEU A 270 0.76 -1.55 11.13
N VAL A 271 1.37 -1.47 12.31
CA VAL A 271 1.78 -0.20 12.93
C VAL A 271 3.29 -0.01 12.82
N HIS A 272 4.07 -1.05 13.08
CA HIS A 272 5.52 -1.00 13.03
C HIS A 272 6.02 -1.64 11.73
N TRP A 273 6.67 -0.83 10.90
CA TRP A 273 7.17 -1.25 9.59
C TRP A 273 8.69 -1.21 9.54
N VAL A 274 9.28 -2.26 8.96
CA VAL A 274 10.71 -2.35 8.65
C VAL A 274 10.87 -2.28 7.14
N LYS A 275 11.62 -1.31 6.62
CA LYS A 275 11.94 -1.21 5.19
C LYS A 275 12.88 -2.34 4.77
N TYR A 276 12.71 -2.86 3.56
CA TYR A 276 13.60 -3.89 3.03
C TYR A 276 15.02 -3.31 2.84
N PRO A 277 16.07 -3.90 3.46
CA PRO A 277 17.41 -3.31 3.43
C PRO A 277 18.07 -3.21 2.06
N LYS A 278 17.51 -3.87 1.03
CA LYS A 278 17.99 -3.78 -0.36
C LYS A 278 16.97 -3.11 -1.28
N ASN A 279 16.07 -2.29 -0.74
CA ASN A 279 15.30 -1.37 -1.56
C ASN A 279 16.25 -0.49 -2.40
N PRO A 280 15.84 -0.09 -3.61
CA PRO A 280 14.60 -0.45 -4.31
C PRO A 280 14.54 -1.92 -4.78
N VAL A 281 13.33 -2.49 -4.90
CA VAL A 281 13.12 -3.88 -5.35
C VAL A 281 13.15 -4.05 -6.88
N VAL A 282 13.14 -2.94 -7.62
CA VAL A 282 13.38 -2.88 -9.07
C VAL A 282 14.38 -1.78 -9.38
N GLU A 283 15.11 -1.89 -10.49
CA GLU A 283 16.06 -0.87 -10.94
C GLU A 283 15.37 0.18 -11.81
N GLY A 284 15.82 1.44 -11.73
CA GLY A 284 15.35 2.53 -12.59
C GLY A 284 14.11 3.26 -12.07
N ASP A 285 13.58 4.14 -12.93
CA ASP A 285 12.41 4.99 -12.67
C ASP A 285 11.12 4.25 -13.04
N HIS A 286 10.90 3.14 -12.34
CA HIS A 286 9.76 2.23 -12.53
C HIS A 286 9.07 2.06 -11.19
N SER A 287 8.33 3.09 -10.79
CA SER A 287 7.67 3.20 -9.48
C SER A 287 6.27 2.58 -9.47
N SER A 288 5.51 2.85 -8.41
CA SER A 288 4.14 2.33 -8.24
C SER A 288 4.02 0.80 -8.33
N PRO A 289 4.81 0.04 -7.53
CA PRO A 289 4.78 -1.42 -7.53
C PRO A 289 3.45 -1.99 -7.00
N ILE A 290 2.92 -3.00 -7.71
CA ILE A 290 1.72 -3.75 -7.37
C ILE A 290 1.95 -5.24 -7.60
N ILE A 291 1.65 -6.05 -6.59
CA ILE A 291 1.65 -7.50 -6.68
C ILE A 291 0.29 -8.02 -7.11
N VAL A 292 0.31 -8.85 -8.15
CA VAL A 292 -0.84 -9.57 -8.68
C VAL A 292 -0.68 -11.07 -8.40
N PRO A 293 -1.44 -11.64 -7.45
CA PRO A 293 -1.50 -13.08 -7.24
C PRO A 293 -2.15 -13.80 -8.44
N VAL A 294 -1.53 -14.88 -8.90
CA VAL A 294 -1.98 -15.70 -10.04
C VAL A 294 -1.87 -17.17 -9.65
N GLY A 295 -2.94 -17.72 -9.09
CA GLY A 295 -2.90 -19.03 -8.44
C GLY A 295 -1.92 -19.02 -7.26
N ASN A 296 -0.92 -19.90 -7.29
CA ASN A 296 0.12 -19.99 -6.25
C ASN A 296 1.38 -19.16 -6.58
N LYS A 297 1.34 -18.32 -7.61
CA LYS A 297 2.45 -17.47 -8.04
C LYS A 297 2.09 -16.00 -7.89
N TYR A 298 3.09 -15.15 -7.97
CA TYR A 298 2.94 -13.70 -7.96
C TYR A 298 3.61 -13.11 -9.20
N ARG A 299 3.12 -11.96 -9.63
CA ARG A 299 3.77 -11.06 -10.59
C ARG A 299 3.83 -9.69 -9.97
N LEU A 300 4.92 -8.97 -10.20
CA LEU A 300 5.04 -7.57 -9.85
C LEU A 300 4.83 -6.75 -11.12
N TYR A 301 3.95 -5.76 -11.05
CA TYR A 301 3.82 -4.73 -12.06
C TYR A 301 4.23 -3.38 -11.46
N THR A 302 4.83 -2.52 -12.27
CA THR A 302 5.05 -1.11 -11.92
C THR A 302 4.28 -0.27 -12.93
N MET A 303 3.62 0.79 -12.48
CA MET A 303 2.79 1.63 -13.34
C MET A 303 3.02 3.11 -13.04
N HIS A 304 3.85 3.72 -13.88
CA HIS A 304 4.13 5.14 -13.88
C HIS A 304 3.65 5.72 -15.23
N ASN A 305 4.55 6.29 -16.03
CA ASN A 305 4.28 6.63 -17.44
C ASN A 305 4.15 5.40 -18.37
N GLU A 306 4.57 4.22 -17.91
CA GLU A 306 4.48 2.93 -18.60
C GLU A 306 4.20 1.80 -17.60
N VAL A 307 3.69 0.67 -18.10
CA VAL A 307 3.48 -0.56 -17.34
C VAL A 307 4.61 -1.53 -17.63
N TRP A 308 5.34 -1.94 -16.58
CA TRP A 308 6.38 -2.97 -16.66
C TRP A 308 5.98 -4.19 -15.84
N LEU A 309 6.49 -5.35 -16.23
CA LEU A 309 6.30 -6.63 -15.55
C LEU A 309 7.62 -7.19 -15.04
N TYR A 310 7.57 -7.78 -13.84
CA TYR A 310 8.66 -8.49 -13.21
C TYR A 310 8.16 -9.81 -12.60
N PHE A 311 9.02 -10.83 -12.64
CA PHE A 311 8.76 -12.13 -12.04
C PHE A 311 9.56 -12.33 -10.76
N PRO A 312 8.98 -12.91 -9.70
CA PRO A 312 9.73 -13.31 -8.51
C PRO A 312 10.88 -14.29 -8.85
N ARG A 313 12.02 -14.16 -8.15
CA ARG A 313 13.13 -15.13 -8.20
C ARG A 313 12.90 -16.33 -7.30
#